data_AF-A0A4U5X9Z6-F1
#
_entry.id   AF-A0A4U5X9Z6-F1
#
_cell.length_a   1.000
_cell.length_b   1.000
_cell.length_c   1.000
_cell.angle_alpha   90.00
_cell.angle_beta   90.00
_cell.angle_gamma   90.00
#
_symmetry.space_group_name_H-M   'P 1'
#
loop_
_entity.id
_entity.type
_entity.pdbx_description
1 polymer ?
#
loop_
_entity_poly.entity_id
_entity_poly.type
_entity_poly.pdbx_seq_one_letter_code
_entity_poly.pdbx_strand_id
1 'polypeptide(L)'
;MPRRRPGALRAHRSRHPVPRTRTAPPPPRIPGLSTATTLAVHRVEATYPDFLLFPGATSTALLRYRAFLVPGRRPLYPRTAVCPSCPGCALDDVREARDTLAEVLRRLPPRPAGELASVLAALDGRYAARTLPDPRAPRSSAAWWHGRLGEGAEGW
;
A
#
# COMPACT_ATOMS: atom_id res chain seq x y z
N MET A 1 33.54 -49.76 34.85
CA MET A 1 33.36 -48.91 33.65
C MET A 1 31.87 -48.61 33.44
N PRO A 2 31.33 -47.45 33.87
CA PRO A 2 29.92 -47.14 33.68
C PRO A 2 29.67 -46.59 32.28
N ARG A 3 28.89 -47.31 31.46
CA ARG A 3 28.52 -46.93 30.09
C ARG A 3 27.49 -45.80 30.14
N ARG A 4 27.85 -44.60 29.64
CA ARG A 4 26.92 -43.47 29.49
C ARG A 4 25.85 -43.80 28.43
N ARG A 5 24.57 -43.73 28.82
CA ARG A 5 23.42 -43.88 27.92
C ARG A 5 23.26 -42.63 27.04
N PRO A 6 22.92 -42.77 25.74
CA PRO A 6 22.89 -41.67 24.75
C PRO A 6 21.75 -40.63 24.93
N GLY A 7 20.91 -40.75 25.96
CA GLY A 7 19.82 -39.82 26.23
C GLY A 7 20.25 -38.46 26.77
N ALA A 8 21.46 -38.35 27.34
CA ALA A 8 21.91 -37.15 28.04
C ALA A 8 22.40 -36.01 27.12
N LEU A 9 22.57 -36.25 25.82
CA LEU A 9 23.00 -35.21 24.86
C LEU A 9 21.83 -34.43 24.24
N ARG A 10 20.58 -34.87 24.40
CA ARG A 10 19.40 -34.13 23.88
C ARG A 10 18.78 -33.15 24.88
N ALA A 11 19.08 -33.29 26.18
CA ALA A 11 18.51 -32.43 27.21
C ALA A 11 19.19 -31.05 27.35
N HIS A 12 20.40 -30.87 26.80
CA HIS A 12 21.15 -29.61 26.93
C HIS A 12 21.00 -28.62 25.78
N ARG A 13 20.22 -28.92 24.73
CA ARG A 13 19.87 -27.96 23.66
C ARG A 13 18.46 -27.36 23.81
N SER A 14 17.83 -27.54 24.96
CA SER A 14 16.51 -26.98 25.28
C SER A 14 16.62 -25.80 26.23
N ARG A 15 17.24 -24.69 25.81
CA ARG A 15 17.15 -23.37 26.45
C ARG A 15 17.37 -22.35 25.31
N HIS A 16 16.38 -21.65 24.78
CA HIS A 16 15.23 -21.03 25.42
C HIS A 16 13.97 -21.26 24.59
N PRO A 17 12.81 -21.60 25.19
CA PRO A 17 11.55 -21.25 24.56
C PRO A 17 11.55 -19.73 24.49
N VAL A 18 11.73 -19.17 23.30
CA VAL A 18 11.40 -17.77 23.04
C VAL A 18 9.99 -17.60 23.60
N PRO A 19 9.74 -16.66 24.54
CA PRO A 19 8.40 -16.40 24.99
C PRO A 19 7.58 -16.18 23.73
N ARG A 20 6.55 -17.01 23.51
CA ARG A 20 5.57 -16.76 22.46
C ARG A 20 5.05 -15.37 22.78
N THR A 21 5.55 -14.39 22.07
CA THR A 21 5.21 -12.99 22.29
C THR A 21 3.70 -12.96 22.26
N ARG A 22 3.10 -12.36 23.30
CA ARG A 22 1.68 -12.01 23.36
C ARG A 22 1.25 -11.71 21.93
N THR A 23 0.35 -12.54 21.40
CA THR A 23 -0.13 -12.46 20.03
C THR A 23 -0.42 -11.00 19.76
N ALA A 24 0.43 -10.34 18.95
CA ALA A 24 0.21 -8.94 18.64
C ALA A 24 -1.23 -8.82 18.15
N PRO A 25 -1.99 -7.79 18.58
CA PRO A 25 -3.37 -7.64 18.16
C PRO A 25 -3.41 -7.72 16.63
N PRO A 26 -4.39 -8.41 16.05
CA PRO A 26 -4.48 -8.54 14.60
C PRO A 26 -4.46 -7.13 14.00
N PRO A 27 -3.70 -6.93 12.92
CA PRO A 27 -3.54 -5.60 12.35
C PRO A 27 -4.91 -5.06 11.89
N PRO A 28 -5.09 -3.74 11.87
CA PRO A 28 -6.37 -3.12 11.58
C PRO A 28 -6.87 -3.55 10.18
N ARG A 29 -8.19 -3.73 10.06
CA ARG A 29 -8.80 -4.06 8.77
C ARG A 29 -8.70 -2.91 7.79
N ILE A 30 -8.43 -3.23 6.53
CA ILE A 30 -8.45 -2.24 5.45
C ILE A 30 -9.87 -2.23 4.84
N PRO A 31 -10.60 -1.10 4.90
CA PRO A 31 -11.96 -1.04 4.40
C PRO A 31 -12.06 -1.41 2.91
N GLY A 32 -12.97 -2.34 2.59
CA GLY A 32 -13.21 -2.83 1.23
C GLY A 32 -12.28 -3.97 0.79
N LEU A 33 -11.46 -4.53 1.69
CA LEU A 33 -10.66 -5.73 1.44
C LEU A 33 -11.03 -6.85 2.44
N SER A 34 -10.90 -8.09 1.99
CA SER A 34 -11.08 -9.28 2.81
C SER A 34 -10.02 -9.34 3.92
N THR A 35 -10.30 -10.13 4.97
CA THR A 35 -9.35 -10.36 6.06
C THR A 35 -8.04 -10.96 5.55
N ALA A 36 -8.13 -11.90 4.60
CA ALA A 36 -6.97 -12.57 4.03
C ALA A 36 -6.07 -11.58 3.26
N THR A 37 -6.66 -10.72 2.43
CA THR A 37 -5.94 -9.69 1.68
C THR A 37 -5.37 -8.62 2.60
N THR A 38 -6.13 -8.18 3.60
CA THR A 38 -5.64 -7.29 4.67
C THR A 38 -4.38 -7.85 5.31
N LEU A 39 -4.38 -9.12 5.73
CA LEU A 39 -3.20 -9.75 6.35
C LEU A 39 -2.03 -9.86 5.37
N ALA A 40 -2.29 -10.16 4.09
CA ALA A 40 -1.24 -10.22 3.07
C ALA A 40 -0.59 -8.84 2.85
N VAL A 41 -1.40 -7.77 2.82
CA VAL A 41 -0.92 -6.38 2.72
C VAL A 41 -0.03 -6.03 3.92
N HIS A 42 -0.50 -6.25 5.15
CA HIS A 42 0.30 -5.96 6.34
C HIS A 42 1.63 -6.74 6.38
N ARG A 43 1.66 -7.96 5.82
CA ARG A 43 2.91 -8.72 5.66
C ARG A 43 3.84 -8.07 4.65
N VAL A 44 3.33 -7.59 3.51
CA VAL A 44 4.12 -6.86 2.51
C VAL A 44 4.72 -5.60 3.12
N GLU A 45 3.89 -4.77 3.77
CA GLU A 45 4.34 -3.54 4.45
C GLU A 45 5.41 -3.81 5.51
N ALA A 46 5.30 -4.92 6.26
CA ALA A 46 6.29 -5.28 7.28
C ALA A 46 7.58 -5.91 6.71
N THR A 47 7.48 -6.62 5.59
CA THR A 47 8.61 -7.36 4.99
C THR A 47 9.51 -6.44 4.16
N TYR A 48 8.93 -5.39 3.59
CA TYR A 48 9.56 -4.54 2.61
C TYR A 48 9.52 -3.06 3.00
N PRO A 49 10.06 -2.68 4.17
CA PRO A 49 10.02 -1.30 4.60
C PRO A 49 10.80 -0.41 3.63
N ASP A 50 10.10 0.47 2.93
CA ASP A 50 10.65 1.52 2.09
C ASP A 50 9.80 2.79 2.19
N PHE A 51 10.09 3.79 1.36
CA PHE A 51 9.37 5.06 1.38
C PHE A 51 7.86 4.89 1.08
N LEU A 52 7.48 3.95 0.22
CA LEU A 52 6.08 3.70 -0.16
C LEU A 52 5.43 2.63 0.74
N LEU A 53 6.22 1.73 1.31
CA LEU A 53 5.77 0.55 2.03
C LEU A 53 6.08 0.65 3.53
N PHE A 54 5.37 1.52 4.23
CA PHE A 54 5.41 1.61 5.69
C PHE A 54 4.13 1.00 6.31
N PRO A 55 4.13 0.66 7.62
CA PRO A 55 2.94 0.13 8.27
C PRO A 55 1.73 1.06 8.14
N GLY A 56 0.65 0.57 7.54
CA GLY A 56 -0.57 1.32 7.27
C GLY A 56 -0.55 2.17 5.99
N ALA A 57 0.50 2.10 5.17
CA ALA A 57 0.61 2.85 3.92
C ALA A 57 -0.55 2.55 2.97
N THR A 58 -0.91 1.28 2.77
CA THR A 58 -1.98 0.86 1.86
C THR A 58 -3.34 1.38 2.32
N SER A 59 -3.61 1.28 3.63
CA SER A 59 -4.86 1.77 4.22
C SER A 59 -5.00 3.28 4.02
N THR A 60 -3.92 4.01 4.31
CA THR A 60 -3.87 5.47 4.16
C THR A 60 -4.00 5.88 2.71
N ALA A 61 -3.27 5.21 1.80
CA ALA A 61 -3.33 5.49 0.37
C ALA A 61 -4.74 5.24 -0.20
N LEU A 62 -5.40 4.13 0.15
CA LEU A 62 -6.80 3.89 -0.25
C LEU A 62 -7.76 4.94 0.31
N LEU A 63 -7.57 5.35 1.56
CA LEU A 63 -8.37 6.40 2.18
C LEU A 63 -8.22 7.73 1.42
N ARG A 64 -6.98 8.17 1.17
CA ARG A 64 -6.68 9.41 0.44
C ARG A 64 -7.17 9.37 -1.00
N TYR A 65 -7.00 8.23 -1.67
CA TYR A 65 -7.46 8.07 -3.05
C TYR A 65 -8.99 8.15 -3.15
N ARG A 66 -9.72 7.49 -2.23
CA ARG A 66 -11.18 7.60 -2.14
C ARG A 66 -11.63 9.02 -1.77
N ALA A 67 -10.92 9.67 -0.85
CA ALA A 67 -11.21 11.03 -0.42
C ALA A 67 -10.95 12.06 -1.53
N PHE A 68 -10.00 11.84 -2.43
CA PHE A 68 -9.82 12.68 -3.61
C PHE A 68 -11.03 12.58 -4.55
N LEU A 69 -11.60 11.38 -4.70
CA LEU A 69 -12.68 11.08 -5.65
C LEU A 69 -14.09 11.42 -5.11
N VAL A 70 -14.23 12.50 -4.33
CA VAL A 70 -15.55 12.95 -3.84
C VAL A 70 -16.51 13.21 -5.01
N PRO A 71 -17.81 12.85 -4.87
CA PRO A 71 -18.82 13.17 -5.87
C PRO A 71 -18.82 14.66 -6.25
N GLY A 72 -18.97 14.95 -7.53
CA GLY A 72 -19.00 16.31 -8.05
C GLY A 72 -19.06 16.35 -9.58
N ARG A 73 -19.38 17.52 -10.13
CA ARG A 73 -19.48 17.74 -11.59
C ARG A 73 -18.22 18.33 -12.23
N ARG A 74 -17.37 18.99 -11.43
CA ARG A 74 -16.14 19.61 -11.94
C ARG A 74 -15.02 18.58 -12.09
N PRO A 75 -14.11 18.78 -13.06
CA PRO A 75 -12.85 18.08 -13.09
C PRO A 75 -12.09 18.26 -11.77
N LEU A 76 -11.34 17.23 -11.40
CA LEU A 76 -10.45 17.22 -10.26
C LEU A 76 -9.02 17.37 -10.76
N TYR A 77 -8.22 18.06 -9.97
CA TYR A 77 -6.82 18.33 -10.27
C TYR A 77 -5.98 17.75 -9.13
N PRO A 78 -5.13 16.75 -9.38
CA PRO A 78 -4.17 16.25 -8.40
C PRO A 78 -3.29 17.39 -7.90
N ARG A 79 -3.05 17.43 -6.59
CA ARG A 79 -2.28 18.47 -5.93
C ARG A 79 -1.01 17.86 -5.36
N THR A 80 0.13 18.50 -5.62
CA THR A 80 1.40 18.08 -5.02
C THR A 80 1.31 18.23 -3.51
N ALA A 81 1.79 17.23 -2.78
CA ALA A 81 1.82 17.27 -1.32
C ALA A 81 2.68 18.44 -0.83
N VAL A 82 2.24 19.10 0.25
CA VAL A 82 2.98 20.21 0.87
C VAL A 82 4.33 19.71 1.43
N CYS A 83 4.37 18.47 1.92
CA CYS A 83 5.57 17.84 2.44
C CYS A 83 5.81 16.49 1.73
N PRO A 84 6.43 16.49 0.53
CA PRO A 84 6.63 15.28 -0.24
C PRO A 84 7.74 14.37 0.32
N SER A 85 8.62 14.89 1.17
CA SER A 85 9.72 14.12 1.77
C SER A 85 9.28 13.24 2.95
N CYS A 86 8.06 13.41 3.46
CA CYS A 86 7.51 12.59 4.52
C CYS A 86 6.62 11.49 3.91
N PRO A 87 6.89 10.19 4.14
CA PRO A 87 6.11 9.09 3.57
C PRO A 87 4.60 9.22 3.75
N GLY A 88 4.16 9.60 4.95
CA GLY A 88 2.74 9.76 5.26
C GLY A 88 2.10 10.98 4.60
N CYS A 89 2.82 12.11 4.55
CA CYS A 89 2.32 13.35 3.96
C CYS A 89 2.38 13.32 2.42
N ALA A 90 3.30 12.57 1.83
CA ALA A 90 3.38 12.38 0.39
C ALA A 90 2.07 11.82 -0.18
N LEU A 91 1.36 10.98 0.60
CA LEU A 91 0.05 10.42 0.22
C LEU A 91 -1.08 11.45 0.14
N ASP A 92 -0.87 12.70 0.57
CA ASP A 92 -1.81 13.79 0.30
C ASP A 92 -1.84 14.14 -1.20
N ASP A 93 -0.76 13.83 -1.95
CA ASP A 93 -0.81 13.73 -3.39
C ASP A 93 -1.40 12.37 -3.80
N VAL A 94 -2.56 12.42 -4.46
CA VAL A 94 -3.26 11.23 -4.93
C VAL A 94 -2.42 10.38 -5.90
N ARG A 95 -1.46 10.98 -6.61
CA ARG A 95 -0.56 10.26 -7.53
C ARG A 95 0.43 9.39 -6.76
N GLU A 96 1.00 9.92 -5.69
CA GLU A 96 1.88 9.18 -4.77
C GLU A 96 1.11 8.09 -4.01
N ALA A 97 -0.14 8.38 -3.63
CA ALA A 97 -1.03 7.35 -3.10
C ALA A 97 -1.25 6.22 -4.11
N ARG A 98 -1.41 6.54 -5.40
CA ARG A 98 -1.56 5.54 -6.45
C ARG A 98 -0.27 4.76 -6.73
N ASP A 99 0.89 5.40 -6.62
CA ASP A 99 2.20 4.74 -6.73
C ASP A 99 2.44 3.76 -5.58
N THR A 100 2.10 4.16 -4.35
CA THR A 100 2.10 3.28 -3.18
C THR A 100 1.24 2.04 -3.42
N LEU A 101 0.03 2.21 -3.97
CA LEU A 101 -0.87 1.09 -4.25
C LEU A 101 -0.37 0.21 -5.41
N ALA A 102 0.31 0.80 -6.40
CA ALA A 102 0.98 0.05 -7.46
C ALA A 102 2.13 -0.79 -6.88
N GLU A 103 2.90 -0.24 -5.94
CA GLU A 103 3.99 -0.94 -5.28
C GLU A 103 3.51 -2.16 -4.51
N VAL A 104 2.46 -1.97 -3.71
CA VAL A 104 1.84 -3.06 -2.95
C VAL A 104 1.34 -4.16 -3.89
N LEU A 105 0.68 -3.80 -5.00
CA LEU A 105 0.24 -4.77 -5.99
C LEU A 105 1.38 -5.62 -6.56
N ARG A 106 2.55 -5.03 -6.83
CA ARG A 106 3.71 -5.75 -7.38
C ARG A 106 4.26 -6.81 -6.43
N ARG A 107 4.08 -6.63 -5.11
CA ARG A 107 4.64 -7.51 -4.07
C ARG A 107 3.62 -8.47 -3.46
N LEU A 108 2.33 -8.26 -3.71
CA LEU A 108 1.27 -9.14 -3.22
C LEU A 108 1.28 -10.49 -3.95
N PRO A 109 0.92 -11.59 -3.26
CA PRO A 109 0.65 -12.86 -3.91
C PRO A 109 -0.59 -12.75 -4.82
N PRO A 110 -0.73 -13.60 -5.86
CA PRO A 110 -1.68 -13.39 -6.95
C PRO A 110 -3.15 -13.21 -6.53
N ARG A 111 -3.63 -13.97 -5.54
CA ARG A 111 -5.02 -13.89 -5.07
C ARG A 111 -5.33 -12.54 -4.38
N PRO A 112 -4.62 -12.14 -3.31
CA PRO A 112 -4.73 -10.79 -2.75
C PRO A 112 -4.49 -9.66 -3.74
N ALA A 113 -3.54 -9.83 -4.67
CA ALA A 113 -3.28 -8.85 -5.71
C ALA A 113 -4.51 -8.65 -6.61
N GLY A 114 -5.19 -9.73 -7.01
CA GLY A 114 -6.42 -9.65 -7.82
C GLY A 114 -7.57 -8.91 -7.11
N GLU A 115 -7.74 -9.12 -5.80
CA GLU A 115 -8.74 -8.41 -5.01
C GLU A 115 -8.43 -6.90 -4.95
N LEU A 116 -7.19 -6.54 -4.60
CA LEU A 116 -6.77 -5.14 -4.56
C LEU A 116 -6.85 -4.50 -5.95
N ALA A 117 -6.48 -5.21 -7.02
CA ALA A 117 -6.56 -4.73 -8.39
C ALA A 117 -8.00 -4.44 -8.82
N SER A 118 -8.96 -5.26 -8.42
CA SER A 118 -10.39 -5.02 -8.68
C SER A 118 -10.88 -3.73 -8.02
N VAL A 119 -10.51 -3.50 -6.75
CA VAL A 119 -10.81 -2.25 -6.05
C VAL A 119 -10.18 -1.05 -6.76
N LEU A 120 -8.91 -1.18 -7.17
CA LEU A 120 -8.20 -0.11 -7.85
C LEU A 120 -8.77 0.18 -9.24
N ALA A 121 -9.20 -0.83 -10.00
CA ALA A 121 -9.80 -0.62 -11.32
C ALA A 121 -11.04 0.29 -11.25
N ALA A 122 -11.88 0.13 -10.23
CA ALA A 122 -13.03 0.99 -10.02
C ALA A 122 -12.64 2.44 -9.65
N LEU A 123 -11.59 2.62 -8.84
CA LEU A 123 -11.08 3.95 -8.47
C LEU A 123 -10.38 4.62 -9.65
N ASP A 124 -9.55 3.88 -10.38
CA ASP A 124 -8.80 4.31 -11.56
C ASP A 124 -9.74 4.76 -12.69
N GLY A 125 -10.84 4.03 -12.91
CA GLY A 125 -11.88 4.45 -13.86
C GLY A 125 -12.51 5.79 -13.49
N ARG A 126 -12.81 6.01 -12.19
CA ARG A 126 -13.33 7.30 -11.71
C ARG A 126 -12.30 8.41 -11.79
N TYR A 127 -11.04 8.12 -11.44
CA TYR A 127 -9.95 9.07 -11.55
C TYR A 127 -9.75 9.50 -12.99
N ALA A 128 -9.71 8.57 -13.94
CA ALA A 128 -9.58 8.86 -15.36
C ALA A 128 -10.76 9.69 -15.91
N ALA A 129 -11.98 9.44 -15.42
CA ALA A 129 -13.19 10.18 -15.82
C ALA A 129 -13.27 11.57 -15.19
N ARG A 130 -12.67 11.78 -14.02
CA ARG A 130 -12.73 13.04 -13.26
C ARG A 130 -11.50 13.92 -13.43
N THR A 131 -10.38 13.40 -13.92
CA THR A 131 -9.14 14.16 -14.15
C THR A 131 -8.89 14.33 -15.64
N LEU A 132 -8.43 15.52 -16.03
CA LEU A 132 -8.14 15.81 -17.43
C LEU A 132 -6.75 15.29 -17.81
N PRO A 133 -6.58 14.66 -18.99
CA PRO A 133 -5.27 14.31 -19.50
C PRO A 133 -4.45 15.58 -19.74
N ASP A 134 -3.17 15.55 -19.38
CA ASP A 134 -2.24 16.64 -19.71
C ASP A 134 -1.72 16.43 -21.14
N PRO A 135 -2.04 17.32 -22.10
CA PRO A 135 -1.58 17.20 -23.49
C PRO A 135 -0.05 17.37 -23.63
N ARG A 136 0.62 17.96 -22.63
CA ARG A 136 2.07 18.15 -22.60
C ARG A 136 2.81 17.05 -21.86
N ALA A 137 2.08 16.13 -21.20
CA ALA A 137 2.73 15.03 -20.50
C ALA A 137 3.49 14.14 -21.49
N PRO A 138 4.70 13.67 -21.12
CA PRO A 138 5.43 12.73 -21.94
C PRO A 138 4.60 11.47 -22.21
N ARG A 139 4.54 11.03 -23.48
CA ARG A 139 3.86 9.77 -23.84
C ARG A 139 4.47 8.54 -23.15
N SER A 140 5.70 8.68 -22.65
CA SER A 140 6.47 7.68 -21.91
C SER A 140 6.25 7.73 -20.39
N SER A 141 5.32 8.54 -19.88
CA SER A 141 4.98 8.56 -18.45
C SER A 141 4.65 7.14 -17.99
N ALA A 142 5.57 6.50 -17.25
CA ALA A 142 5.48 5.07 -16.90
C ALA A 142 4.18 4.72 -16.15
N ALA A 143 3.60 5.73 -15.50
CA ALA A 143 2.33 5.67 -14.81
C ALA A 143 1.37 6.71 -15.40
N TRP A 144 0.30 6.26 -16.05
CA TRP A 144 -0.66 7.13 -16.76
C TRP A 144 -1.36 8.15 -15.84
N TRP A 145 -1.45 7.88 -14.53
CA TRP A 145 -2.10 8.79 -13.56
C TRP A 145 -1.28 10.05 -13.27
N HIS A 146 0.04 10.03 -13.57
CA HIS A 146 0.90 11.22 -13.54
C HIS A 146 0.74 12.10 -14.78
N GLY A 147 0.22 11.56 -15.89
CA GLY A 147 -0.08 12.30 -17.12
C GLY A 147 -1.39 13.07 -17.08
N ARG A 148 -1.77 13.60 -15.90
CA ARG A 148 -3.01 14.35 -15.67
C ARG A 148 -2.69 15.78 -15.27
N LEU A 149 -3.56 16.71 -15.67
CA LEU A 149 -3.42 18.11 -15.27
C LEU A 149 -3.53 18.22 -13.74
N GLY A 150 -2.47 18.76 -13.12
CA GLY A 150 -2.43 19.06 -11.70
C GLY A 150 -3.07 20.40 -11.36
N GLU A 151 -3.17 20.71 -10.07
CA GLU A 151 -3.66 22.00 -9.61
C GLU A 151 -2.80 23.16 -10.17
N GLY A 152 -3.44 24.30 -10.47
CA GLY A 152 -2.81 25.43 -11.16
C GLY A 152 -2.96 25.39 -12.69
N ALA A 153 -3.48 24.28 -13.23
CA ALA A 153 -3.96 24.19 -14.62
C ALA A 153 -5.44 24.60 -14.77
N GLU A 154 -6.04 25.21 -13.75
CA GLU A 154 -7.42 25.70 -13.80
C GLU A 154 -7.50 26.94 -14.71
N GLY A 155 -8.29 26.85 -15.78
CA GLY A 155 -8.51 27.99 -16.70
C GLY A 155 -7.72 27.96 -18.01
N TRP A 156 -7.08 26.83 -18.34
CA TRP A 156 -6.55 26.56 -19.69
C TRP A 156 -7.63 26.04 -20.64
#